data_AF-F4XNC9-F1
#
_entry.id   AF-F4XNC9-F1
#
_cell.length_a   1.000
_cell.length_b   1.000
_cell.length_c   1.000
_cell.angle_alpha   90.00
_cell.angle_beta   90.00
_cell.angle_gamma   90.00
#
_symmetry.space_group_name_H-M   'P 1'
#
loop_
_entity.id
_entity.type
_entity.pdbx_description
1 polymer ?
#
loop_
_entity_poly.entity_id
_entity_poly.type
_entity_poly.pdbx_seq_one_letter_code
_entity_poly.pdbx_strand_id
1 'polypeptide(L)' 'MYSKDKIVYQITNGKPPMPAFKGRLKADQIAALADYVLYQADNGWQ' A
#
# COMPACT_ATOMS: atom_id res chain seq x y z
N MET A 1 -12.07 1.29 -8.67
CA MET A 1 -10.72 1.24 -9.26
C MET A 1 -9.74 1.71 -8.20
N TYR A 2 -8.97 0.78 -7.63
CA TYR A 2 -7.91 1.15 -6.68
C TYR A 2 -6.78 1.81 -7.48
N SER A 3 -6.29 2.96 -7.04
CA SER A 3 -5.09 3.57 -7.62
C SER A 3 -3.92 3.32 -6.69
N LYS A 4 -2.76 3.00 -7.27
CA LYS A 4 -1.48 2.86 -6.55
C LYS A 4 -1.24 4.01 -5.57
N ASP A 5 -1.55 5.24 -5.97
CA ASP A 5 -1.36 6.43 -5.12
C ASP A 5 -2.22 6.40 -3.86
N LYS A 6 -3.45 5.87 -3.95
CA LYS A 6 -4.33 5.72 -2.79
C LYS A 6 -3.82 4.64 -1.83
N ILE A 7 -3.26 3.56 -2.37
CA ILE A 7 -2.64 2.48 -1.58
C ILE A 7 -1.39 3.03 -0.86
N VAL A 8 -0.51 3.72 -1.58
CA VAL A 8 0.67 4.39 -1.01
C VAL A 8 0.26 5.36 0.10
N TYR A 9 -0.75 6.19 -0.14
CA TYR A 9 -1.24 7.14 0.86
C TYR A 9 -1.72 6.45 2.14
N GLN A 10 -2.50 5.37 2.01
CA GLN A 10 -3.06 4.65 3.14
C GLN A 10 -2.00 3.84 3.90
N ILE A 11 -1.02 3.24 3.22
CA ILE A 11 0.12 2.58 3.89
C ILE A 11 0.95 3.62 4.66
N THR A 12 1.21 4.77 4.04
CA THR A 12 2.01 5.82 4.65
C THR A 12 1.35 6.37 5.91
N ASN A 13 0.07 6.75 5.83
CA ASN A 13 -0.61 7.50 6.88
C ASN A 13 -1.50 6.64 7.79
N GLY A 14 -1.77 5.39 7.41
CA GLY A 14 -2.75 4.55 8.08
C GLY A 14 -4.19 5.04 7.88
N LYS A 15 -5.13 4.23 8.39
CA LYS A 15 -6.54 4.58 8.54
C LYS A 15 -7.11 3.61 9.58
N PRO A 16 -7.50 4.06 10.78
CA PRO A 16 -7.96 3.16 11.85
C PRO A 16 -8.97 2.12 11.33
N PRO A 17 -8.75 0.81 11.62
CA PRO A 17 -7.77 0.24 12.55
C PRO A 17 -6.35 0.03 11.98
N MET A 18 -6.09 0.33 10.71
CA MET A 18 -4.79 0.16 10.07
C MET A 18 -3.77 1.20 10.58
N PRO A 19 -2.61 0.77 11.10
CA PRO A 19 -1.55 1.68 11.56
C PRO A 19 -0.86 2.39 10.39
N ALA A 20 -0.23 3.52 10.67
CA ALA A 20 0.67 4.19 9.74
C ALA A 20 2.03 3.47 9.65
N PHE A 21 2.60 3.39 8.45
CA PHE A 21 3.94 2.84 8.22
C PHE A 21 5.00 3.91 7.89
N LYS A 22 4.63 5.19 7.88
CA LYS A 22 5.59 6.30 7.78
C LYS A 22 6.65 6.18 8.88
N GLY A 23 7.92 6.20 8.50
CA GLY A 23 9.06 6.04 9.42
C GLY A 23 9.39 4.60 9.79
N ARG A 24 8.54 3.61 9.44
CA ARG A 24 8.81 2.17 9.57
C ARG A 24 9.32 1.56 8.27
N LEU A 25 8.84 2.10 7.14
CA LEU A 25 9.25 1.72 5.79
C LEU A 25 9.78 2.94 5.04
N LYS A 26 10.75 2.71 4.15
CA LYS A 26 11.20 3.70 3.19
C LYS A 26 10.16 3.90 2.08
N ALA A 27 10.21 5.04 1.39
CA ALA A 27 9.21 5.40 0.38
C ALA A 27 9.19 4.44 -0.82
N ASP A 28 10.36 3.96 -1.23
CA ASP A 28 10.53 2.93 -2.27
C ASP A 28 9.90 1.59 -1.87
N GLN A 29 10.07 1.17 -0.60
CA GLN A 29 9.43 -0.03 -0.06
C GLN A 29 7.91 0.09 -0.04
N ILE A 30 7.36 1.26 0.30
CA ILE A 30 5.92 1.52 0.28
C ILE A 30 5.39 1.47 -1.16
N ALA A 31 6.11 2.04 -2.13
CA ALA A 31 5.72 2.02 -3.54
C ALA A 31 5.72 0.60 -4.11
N ALA A 32 6.77 -0.19 -3.83
CA ALA A 32 6.86 -1.59 -4.24
C ALA A 32 5.77 -2.46 -3.61
N LEU A 33 5.45 -2.22 -2.33
CA LEU A 33 4.35 -2.91 -1.66
C LEU A 33 2.99 -2.56 -2.28
N ALA A 34 2.78 -1.30 -2.65
CA ALA A 34 1.56 -0.87 -3.32
C ALA A 34 1.39 -1.52 -4.70
N ASP A 35 2.48 -1.66 -5.47
CA ASP A 35 2.47 -2.41 -6.74
C ASP A 35 2.11 -3.87 -6.52
N TYR A 36 2.72 -4.53 -5.53
CA TYR A 36 2.43 -5.92 -5.20
C TYR A 36 0.96 -6.12 -4.81
N VAL A 37 0.40 -5.26 -3.95
CA VAL A 37 -1.01 -5.34 -3.54
C VAL A 37 -1.95 -5.13 -4.72
N LEU A 38 -1.65 -4.19 -5.62
CA LEU A 38 -2.47 -3.94 -6.80
C LEU A 38 -2.45 -5.16 -7.73
N TYR A 39 -1.25 -5.68 -8.02
CA TYR A 39 -1.09 -6.90 -8.81
C TYR A 39 -1.86 -8.08 -8.20
N GLN A 40 -1.74 -8.31 -6.88
CA GLN A 40 -2.45 -9.40 -6.24
C GLN A 40 -3.96 -9.21 -6.25
N ALA A 41 -4.46 -7.98 -6.10
CA ALA A 41 -5.88 -7.69 -6.22
C ALA A 41 -6.41 -8.00 -7.62
N ASP A 42 -5.65 -7.66 -8.67
CA ASP A 42 -6.02 -7.94 -10.07
C ASP A 42 -5.98 -9.44 -10.40
N ASN A 43 -5.12 -10.21 -9.71
CA ASN A 43 -4.99 -11.66 -9.87
C ASN A 43 -5.83 -12.46 -8.86
N GLY A 44 -6.67 -11.81 -8.06
CA GLY A 44 -7.57 -12.48 -7.12
C GLY A 44 -6.88 -13.16 -5.94
N TRP A 45 -5.70 -12.67 -5.52
CA TRP A 45 -4.94 -13.17 -4.36
C TRP A 45 -4.60 -14.67 -4.42
N GLN A 46 -4.06 -15.11 -5.56
CA GLN A 46 -3.58 -16.48 -5.76
C GLN A 46 -2.13 -16.70 -5.31
#